data_AF-A0A1N7JLZ4-F1
#
_entry.id   AF-A0A1N7JLZ4-F1
#
_cell.length_a   1.000
_cell.length_b   1.000
_cell.length_c   1.000
_cell.angle_alpha   90.00
_cell.angle_beta   90.00
_cell.angle_gamma   90.00
#
_symmetry.space_group_name_H-M   'P 1'
#
loop_
_entity.id
_entity.type
_entity.pdbx_description
1 polymer ?
#
loop_
_entity_poly.entity_id
_entity_poly.type
_entity_poly.pdbx_seq_one_letter_code
_entity_poly.pdbx_strand_id
1 'polypeptide(L)'
;MSLMFVGGVSAGVFLLFGLLSFIFFVLWVVTIVNAVQSNFKDPNMKLIWVLIILFANFLGVILYWVIAPGQKRSDFNQFNHLK
;
A
#
# COMPACT_ATOMS: atom_id res chain seq x y z
N MET A 1 32.68 -29.06 -11.11
CA MET A 1 31.26 -29.27 -11.49
C MET A 1 30.27 -28.76 -10.44
N SER A 2 30.59 -28.79 -9.13
CA SER A 2 29.75 -28.17 -8.07
C SER A 2 29.62 -26.65 -8.15
N LEU A 3 30.68 -25.93 -8.59
CA LEU A 3 30.67 -24.46 -8.67
C LEU A 3 29.65 -23.90 -9.68
N MET A 4 29.45 -24.57 -10.83
CA MET A 4 28.48 -24.14 -11.85
C MET A 4 27.04 -24.34 -11.37
N PHE A 5 26.78 -25.38 -10.57
CA PHE A 5 25.48 -25.62 -9.96
C PHE A 5 25.16 -24.56 -8.90
N VAL A 6 26.12 -24.19 -8.05
CA VAL A 6 25.96 -23.11 -7.06
C VAL A 6 25.76 -21.75 -7.74
N GLY A 7 26.51 -21.47 -8.82
CA GLY A 7 26.33 -20.25 -9.63
C GLY A 7 24.95 -20.16 -10.29
N GLY A 8 24.50 -21.24 -10.95
CA GLY A 8 23.18 -21.29 -11.59
C GLY A 8 22.01 -21.20 -10.61
N VAL A 9 22.10 -21.89 -9.46
CA VAL A 9 21.08 -21.82 -8.40
C VAL A 9 21.04 -20.42 -7.78
N SER A 10 22.19 -19.80 -7.53
CA SER A 10 22.24 -18.44 -6.98
C SER A 10 21.61 -17.40 -7.92
N ALA A 11 21.92 -17.44 -9.21
CA ALA A 11 21.35 -16.51 -10.21
C ALA A 11 19.83 -16.63 -10.33
N GLY A 12 19.30 -17.86 -10.32
CA GLY A 12 17.85 -18.10 -10.36
C GLY A 12 17.11 -17.56 -9.13
N VAL A 13 17.69 -17.72 -7.94
CA VAL A 13 17.14 -17.18 -6.69
C VAL A 13 17.18 -15.65 -6.69
N PHE A 14 18.27 -15.03 -7.15
CA PHE A 14 18.35 -13.57 -7.25
C PHE A 14 17.30 -12.98 -8.21
N LEU A 15 17.04 -13.63 -9.36
CA LEU A 15 16.00 -13.20 -10.28
C LEU A 15 14.59 -13.32 -9.67
N LEU A 16 14.30 -14.42 -8.97
CA LEU A 16 13.01 -14.61 -8.29
C LEU A 16 12.79 -13.57 -7.19
N PHE A 17 13.79 -13.34 -6.33
CA PHE A 17 13.70 -12.31 -5.29
C PHE A 17 13.63 -10.90 -5.87
N GLY A 18 14.37 -10.61 -6.95
CA GLY A 18 14.30 -9.33 -7.66
C GLY A 18 12.92 -9.07 -8.25
N LEU A 19 12.32 -10.07 -8.89
CA LEU A 19 10.96 -9.96 -9.44
C LEU A 19 9.92 -9.78 -8.33
N LEU A 20 10.05 -10.53 -7.23
CA LEU A 20 9.15 -10.42 -6.08
C LEU A 20 9.24 -9.03 -5.43
N SER A 21 10.45 -8.51 -5.25
CA SER A 21 10.70 -7.16 -4.74
C SER A 21 10.12 -6.09 -5.66
N PHE A 22 10.24 -6.27 -6.98
CA PHE A 22 9.66 -5.36 -7.96
C PHE A 22 8.12 -5.35 -7.89
N ILE A 23 7.48 -6.51 -7.77
CA ILE A 23 6.02 -6.61 -7.60
C ILE A 23 5.58 -5.89 -6.32
N PHE A 24 6.31 -6.09 -5.22
CA PHE A 24 6.05 -5.38 -3.97
C PHE A 24 6.19 -3.86 -4.10
N PHE A 25 7.21 -3.40 -4.81
CA PHE A 25 7.39 -1.98 -5.07
C PHE A 25 6.24 -1.39 -5.89
N VAL A 26 5.80 -2.08 -6.94
CA VAL A 26 4.65 -1.66 -7.75
C VAL A 26 3.38 -1.59 -6.90
N LEU A 27 3.10 -2.59 -6.07
CA LEU A 27 1.95 -2.58 -5.15
C LEU A 27 1.99 -1.41 -4.17
N TRP A 28 3.18 -1.10 -3.63
CA TRP A 28 3.37 0.04 -2.74
C TRP A 28 3.04 1.37 -3.45
N VAL A 29 3.58 1.60 -4.65
CA VAL A 29 3.30 2.80 -5.45
C VAL A 29 1.80 2.91 -5.79
N VAL A 30 1.18 1.83 -6.25
CA VAL A 30 -0.27 1.81 -6.56
C VAL A 30 -1.10 2.16 -5.34
N THR A 31 -0.70 1.71 -4.15
CA THR A 31 -1.41 2.04 -2.91
C THR A 31 -1.32 3.53 -2.57
N ILE A 32 -0.16 4.15 -2.78
CA ILE A 32 0.01 5.59 -2.64
C ILE A 32 -0.90 6.34 -3.63
N VAL A 33 -0.87 5.95 -4.90
CA VAL A 33 -1.72 6.55 -5.95
C VAL A 33 -3.20 6.43 -5.59
N ASN A 34 -3.64 5.27 -5.09
CA ASN A 34 -5.01 5.05 -4.64
C ASN A 34 -5.38 5.93 -3.43
N ALA A 35 -4.47 6.08 -2.46
CA ALA A 35 -4.66 7.00 -1.33
C ALA A 35 -4.74 8.46 -1.79
N VAL A 36 -3.95 8.86 -2.80
CA VAL A 36 -4.01 10.20 -3.42
C VAL A 36 -5.26 10.38 -4.30
N GLN A 37 -5.81 9.35 -4.92
CA GLN A 37 -7.05 9.48 -5.69
C GLN A 37 -8.31 9.39 -4.81
N SER A 38 -8.21 8.82 -3.61
CA SER A 38 -9.33 8.71 -2.69
C SER A 38 -9.82 10.09 -2.23
N ASN A 39 -11.14 10.29 -2.34
CA ASN A 39 -11.84 11.48 -1.86
C ASN A 39 -12.02 11.39 -0.34
N PHE A 40 -11.04 11.91 0.40
CA PHE A 40 -11.16 12.10 1.84
C PHE A 40 -11.89 13.41 2.17
N LYS A 41 -12.54 13.43 3.34
CA LYS A 41 -13.33 14.56 3.82
C LYS A 41 -12.47 15.82 4.00
N ASP A 42 -11.21 15.62 4.39
CA ASP A 42 -10.23 16.67 4.66
C ASP A 42 -8.96 16.47 3.83
N PRO A 43 -8.46 17.54 3.15
CA PRO A 43 -7.21 17.49 2.40
C PRO A 43 -5.99 17.14 3.26
N ASN A 44 -5.99 17.56 4.53
CA ASN A 44 -4.94 17.20 5.48
C ASN A 44 -4.94 15.70 5.80
N MET A 45 -6.11 15.08 5.95
CA MET A 45 -6.20 13.65 6.24
C MET A 45 -5.66 12.79 5.11
N LYS A 46 -5.90 13.25 3.88
CA LYS A 46 -5.33 12.65 2.66
C LYS A 46 -3.81 12.70 2.67
N LEU A 47 -3.23 13.85 3.02
CA LEU A 47 -1.76 14.00 3.14
C LEU A 47 -1.16 13.10 4.23
N ILE A 48 -1.81 13.00 5.40
CA ILE A 48 -1.35 12.11 6.47
C ILE A 48 -1.26 10.66 5.99
N TRP A 49 -2.28 10.16 5.29
CA TRP A 49 -2.29 8.78 4.78
C TRP A 49 -1.17 8.53 3.77
N VAL A 50 -0.91 9.49 2.89
CA VAL A 50 0.19 9.43 1.93
C VAL A 50 1.53 9.39 2.66
N LEU A 51 1.76 10.23 3.68
CA LEU A 51 2.98 10.20 4.48
C LEU A 51 3.15 8.86 5.21
N ILE A 52 2.10 8.33 5.82
CA ILE A 52 2.15 7.04 6.53
C ILE A 52 2.50 5.91 5.55
N ILE A 53 1.88 5.85 4.38
CA ILE A 53 2.20 4.83 3.38
C ILE A 53 3.63 4.99 2.86
N LEU A 54 4.10 6.24 2.69
CA LEU A 54 5.43 6.56 2.22
C LEU A 54 6.52 6.11 3.22
N PHE A 55 6.36 6.45 4.50
CA PHE A 55 7.37 6.15 5.53
C PHE A 55 7.24 4.75 6.13
N ALA A 56 6.01 4.25 6.27
CA ALA A 56 5.76 2.95 6.90
C ALA A 56 5.74 1.78 5.90
N ASN A 57 5.88 2.04 4.59
CA ASN A 57 5.89 1.06 3.50
C ASN A 57 4.82 -0.02 3.69
N PHE A 58 5.23 -1.22 4.10
CA PHE A 58 4.38 -2.38 4.33
C PHE A 58 3.33 -2.16 5.42
N LEU A 59 3.73 -1.56 6.54
CA LEU A 59 2.83 -1.24 7.65
C LEU A 59 1.83 -0.17 7.24
N GLY A 60 2.24 0.74 6.36
CA GLY A 60 1.37 1.81 5.86
C GLY A 60 0.20 1.28 5.03
N VAL A 61 0.42 0.24 4.21
CA VAL A 61 -0.65 -0.44 3.45
C VAL A 61 -1.65 -1.12 4.38
N ILE A 62 -1.17 -1.83 5.41
CA ILE A 62 -2.01 -2.53 6.38
C ILE A 62 -2.84 -1.52 7.19
N LEU A 63 -2.20 -0.46 7.72
CA LEU A 63 -2.91 0.59 8.45
C LEU A 63 -3.95 1.28 7.57
N TYR A 64 -3.63 1.55 6.30
CA TYR A 64 -4.57 2.17 5.36
C TYR A 64 -5.86 1.36 5.24
N TRP A 65 -5.75 0.05 5.08
CA TRP A 65 -6.94 -0.81 4.96
C TRP A 65 -7.78 -0.89 6.23
N VAL A 66 -7.16 -0.83 7.41
CA VAL A 66 -7.88 -0.96 8.69
C VAL A 66 -8.52 0.35 9.13
N ILE A 67 -7.82 1.48 8.99
CA ILE A 67 -8.20 2.74 9.64
C ILE A 67 -8.77 3.75 8.63
N ALA A 68 -8.27 3.80 7.39
CA ALA A 68 -8.70 4.79 6.41
C ALA A 68 -10.21 4.73 6.07
N PRO A 69 -10.90 3.56 6.05
CA PRO A 69 -12.33 3.50 5.78
C PRO A 69 -13.19 4.24 6.80
N GLY A 70 -12.81 4.22 8.09
CA GLY A 70 -13.54 4.92 9.16
C GLY A 70 -13.43 6.45 9.11
N GLN A 71 -12.49 6.96 8.31
CA GLN A 71 -12.24 8.40 8.12
C GLN A 71 -12.81 8.91 6.80
N LYS A 72 -13.36 8.02 5.97
CA LYS A 72 -14.16 8.40 4.81
C LYS A 72 -15.52 8.90 5.29
N ARG A 73 -16.10 9.84 4.54
CA ARG A 73 -17.37 10.47 4.88
C ARG A 73 -18.46 9.40 4.93
N SER A 74 -18.86 8.99 6.14
CA SER A 74 -20.04 8.16 6.34
C SER A 74 -21.27 9.04 6.16
N ASP A 75 -21.97 8.82 5.04
CA ASP A 75 -23.21 9.52 4.69
C ASP A 75 -24.40 9.10 5.59
N PHE A 76 -24.19 8.15 6.50
CA PHE A 76 -25.21 7.53 7.32
C PHE A 76 -25.93 8.50 8.27
N ASN A 77 -25.26 9.58 8.71
CA ASN A 77 -25.90 10.59 9.56
C ASN A 77 -26.92 11.47 8.81
N GLN A 78 -27.00 11.37 7.48
CA GLN A 78 -28.02 12.08 6.70
C GLN A 78 -29.43 11.49 6.90
N PHE A 79 -29.55 10.19 7.19
CA PHE A 79 -30.86 9.55 7.30
C PHE A 79 -31.50 9.69 8.69
N ASN A 80 -30.72 10.11 9.71
CA ASN A 80 -31.23 10.27 11.07
C ASN A 80 -31.91 11.61 11.35
N HIS A 81 -31.72 12.63 10.49
CA HIS A 81 -32.45 13.91 10.61
C HIS A 81 -33.75 13.92 9.81
N LEU A 82 -34.12 12.80 9.19
CA LEU A 82 -35.35 12.60 8.44
C LEU A 82 -36.38 11.70 9.19
N LYS A 83 -36.10 11.38 10.46
CA LYS A 83 -37.03 10.71 11.39
C LYS A 83 -37.44 11.68 12.48
#